data_AF-A0A6U0FLA0-F1
#
_entry.id   AF-A0A6U0FLA0-F1
#
_cell.length_a   1.000
_cell.length_b   1.000
_cell.length_c   1.000
_cell.angle_alpha   90.00
_cell.angle_beta   90.00
_cell.angle_gamma   90.00
#
_symmetry.space_group_name_H-M   'P 1'
#
loop_
_entity.id
_entity.type
_entity.pdbx_description
1 polymer ?
#
loop_
_entity_poly.entity_id
_entity_poly.type
_entity_poly.pdbx_seq_one_letter_code
_entity_poly.pdbx_strand_id
1 'polypeptide(L)'
;MSGALRSLAKRAFTAATVAPRRAANVPYLLNTARALTGPASGGHISDELLEKLGTLSTQALIDGLWVMGWPTSHVMGARPLTEGQKKMVGRAITLQFAATRPDIAADKPAGMDSPEYEAFEACAGNKGVVVMSSIGPWESVGGDIKFLRLKQLECRGLVTDGSVRDTGVLREYAFPVFSHSTTPRQGPHVHQPWAANVVINCGGVVVRPGDAVIGDDDGCIIVPASHAQQVYDIAHSREVVEEIVKEELTKNPGPPGKYYPFMTGKIKPESPLGKLLTSKGVKFTHTAARPGARATTRSVVSPMNRYKTLGARRMSTRATHPFGRPEGHYVRTHLEMEKVLKEFEIHKACAVLRTGIDGAVLPAMDAAVAGGFRLAEFTLTTPGCLDAVAEYASNRPEVLTGVGTVLTVQDAKDAMDAGAKFIVSPCLIPEVVEWCAKNNIVSAPGCGTPTEMVQAFKLGAPIQKLFPGVAGGPGWVKAVSAALPFLRINPTSGVEIDTAADYLRSGAKSLGFVAPAFPPELVKNKDWDGISEIARKIHAAVASA
;
A
#
# COMPACT_ATOMS: atom_id res chain seq x y z
N MET A 1 -21.89 45.68 69.54
CA MET A 1 -21.71 46.60 68.39
C MET A 1 -20.67 45.95 67.47
N SER A 2 -21.13 45.24 66.45
CA SER A 2 -21.03 45.67 65.04
C SER A 2 -19.57 45.94 64.66
N GLY A 3 -18.87 45.05 63.96
CA GLY A 3 -19.28 44.52 62.67
C GLY A 3 -18.44 45.19 61.60
N ALA A 4 -17.16 44.81 61.50
CA ALA A 4 -16.27 45.18 60.42
C ALA A 4 -15.09 44.20 60.39
N LEU A 5 -15.18 43.14 59.58
CA LEU A 5 -14.09 42.48 58.86
C LEU A 5 -14.59 41.17 58.25
N ARG A 6 -15.17 41.28 57.04
CA ARG A 6 -15.17 40.29 55.95
C ARG A 6 -16.03 40.87 54.81
N SER A 7 -15.40 41.63 53.90
CA SER A 7 -16.05 42.00 52.63
C SER A 7 -15.01 42.14 51.51
N LEU A 8 -14.77 41.02 50.81
CA LEU A 8 -14.26 41.00 49.45
C LEU A 8 -15.02 39.90 48.70
N ALA A 9 -16.28 40.20 48.41
CA ALA A 9 -17.12 39.48 47.44
C ALA A 9 -18.29 40.39 47.06
N LYS A 10 -18.67 40.37 45.77
CA LYS A 10 -19.79 41.05 45.09
C LYS A 10 -19.51 42.42 44.45
N ARG A 11 -19.21 42.39 43.16
CA ARG A 11 -19.94 43.16 42.13
C ARG A 11 -20.42 42.12 41.10
N ALA A 12 -21.70 41.75 41.09
CA ALA A 12 -22.86 42.48 40.57
C ALA A 12 -22.76 42.73 39.07
N PHE A 13 -23.43 41.88 38.29
CA PHE A 13 -24.24 42.36 37.16
C PHE A 13 -25.55 41.56 37.12
N THR A 14 -26.61 42.34 37.01
CA THR A 14 -28.02 42.00 37.20
C THR A 14 -28.60 41.34 35.95
N ALA A 15 -29.59 40.48 36.19
CA ALA A 15 -30.32 39.70 35.20
C ALA A 15 -31.12 40.55 34.21
N ALA A 16 -31.15 40.10 32.95
CA ALA A 16 -32.29 40.27 32.07
C ALA A 16 -32.86 38.87 31.78
N THR A 17 -34.09 38.66 32.24
CA THR A 17 -34.91 37.48 32.01
C THR A 17 -35.31 37.36 30.54
N VAL A 18 -35.02 36.21 29.92
CA VAL A 18 -35.64 35.80 28.64
C VAL A 18 -36.26 34.42 28.84
N ALA A 19 -37.58 34.38 28.63
CA ALA A 19 -38.45 33.21 28.71
C ALA A 19 -38.03 32.05 27.77
N PRO A 20 -38.44 30.79 28.04
CA PRO A 20 -38.02 29.66 27.24
C PRO A 20 -38.72 29.72 25.87
N ARG A 21 -37.94 29.98 24.81
CA ARG A 21 -38.43 29.77 23.45
C ARG A 21 -38.45 28.28 23.16
N ARG A 22 -39.66 27.80 22.86
CA ARG A 22 -40.01 26.46 22.39
C ARG A 22 -38.96 25.87 21.45
N ALA A 23 -38.71 24.58 21.65
CA ALA A 23 -38.03 23.68 20.74
C ALA A 23 -38.49 23.92 19.30
N ALA A 24 -37.60 24.46 18.48
CA ALA A 24 -37.74 24.49 17.04
C ALA A 24 -36.55 23.72 16.45
N ASN A 25 -36.85 22.49 16.01
CA ASN A 25 -36.15 21.71 15.01
C ASN A 25 -34.66 22.00 14.80
N VAL A 26 -33.80 21.16 15.39
CA VAL A 26 -32.39 21.07 14.99
C VAL A 26 -32.08 19.69 14.39
N PRO A 27 -32.59 19.36 13.19
CA PRO A 27 -32.12 18.21 12.43
C PRO A 27 -30.72 18.42 11.81
N TYR A 28 -30.06 19.57 12.06
CA TYR A 28 -28.81 19.94 11.39
C TYR A 28 -27.54 19.47 12.11
N LEU A 29 -27.56 19.27 13.44
CA LEU A 29 -26.36 18.88 14.22
C LEU A 29 -26.04 17.38 14.16
N LEU A 30 -27.04 16.52 13.94
CA LEU A 30 -26.83 15.07 13.78
C LEU A 30 -26.18 14.70 12.44
N ASN A 31 -26.30 15.54 11.41
CA ASN A 31 -25.72 15.28 10.09
C ASN A 31 -24.24 15.69 9.98
N THR A 32 -23.76 16.62 10.80
CA THR A 32 -22.35 17.06 10.76
C THR A 32 -21.39 16.07 11.43
N ALA A 33 -21.82 15.35 12.46
CA ALA A 33 -20.99 14.29 13.08
C ALA A 33 -20.81 13.09 12.13
N ARG A 34 -21.83 12.74 11.34
CA ARG A 34 -21.78 11.71 10.29
C ARG A 34 -20.83 12.05 9.14
N ALA A 35 -20.54 13.33 8.92
CA ALA A 35 -19.71 13.78 7.80
C ALA A 35 -18.21 13.56 8.03
N LEU A 36 -17.75 13.48 9.29
CA LEU A 36 -16.33 13.28 9.64
C LEU A 36 -15.96 11.80 9.84
N THR A 37 -16.90 10.94 10.24
CA THR A 37 -16.67 9.50 10.51
C THR A 37 -17.13 8.57 9.39
N GLY A 38 -17.73 9.11 8.31
CA GLY A 38 -18.33 8.30 7.24
C GLY A 38 -19.58 7.53 7.70
N PRO A 39 -20.30 6.84 6.78
CA PRO A 39 -21.46 6.05 7.17
C PRO A 39 -21.04 4.88 8.07
N ALA A 40 -21.56 4.87 9.30
CA ALA A 40 -21.25 3.87 10.33
C ALA A 40 -21.64 2.43 9.97
N SER A 41 -22.46 2.19 8.94
CA SER A 41 -22.70 0.83 8.44
C SER A 41 -22.36 0.71 6.96
N GLY A 42 -21.55 -0.30 6.64
CA GLY A 42 -21.21 -0.71 5.28
C GLY A 42 -22.22 -1.68 4.65
N GLY A 43 -23.27 -2.05 5.39
CA GLY A 43 -24.24 -3.10 5.04
C GLY A 43 -24.61 -3.94 6.27
N HIS A 44 -25.29 -5.07 6.04
CA HIS A 44 -25.57 -6.09 7.04
C HIS A 44 -25.17 -7.46 6.48
N ILE A 45 -24.41 -8.23 7.25
CA ILE A 45 -24.09 -9.63 6.93
C ILE A 45 -25.02 -10.50 7.76
N SER A 46 -25.74 -11.44 7.14
CA SER A 46 -26.58 -12.40 7.84
C SER A 46 -25.74 -13.45 8.58
N ASP A 47 -26.31 -14.11 9.59
CA ASP A 47 -25.61 -15.18 10.31
C ASP A 47 -25.20 -16.32 9.36
N GLU A 48 -26.07 -16.71 8.44
CA GLU A 48 -25.78 -17.74 7.45
C GLU A 48 -24.57 -17.38 6.57
N LEU A 49 -24.52 -16.15 6.07
CA LEU A 49 -23.40 -15.68 5.24
C LEU A 49 -22.10 -15.57 6.06
N LEU A 50 -22.21 -15.15 7.32
CA LEU A 50 -21.05 -15.09 8.22
C LEU A 50 -20.44 -16.48 8.47
N GLU A 51 -21.27 -17.49 8.73
CA GLU A 51 -20.78 -18.87 8.89
C GLU A 51 -20.17 -19.41 7.59
N LYS A 52 -20.78 -19.11 6.43
CA LYS A 52 -20.24 -19.45 5.10
C LYS A 52 -18.87 -18.82 4.84
N LEU A 53 -18.68 -17.53 5.14
CA LEU A 53 -17.37 -16.89 5.05
C LEU A 53 -16.36 -17.57 5.97
N GLY A 54 -16.81 -17.98 7.16
CA GLY A 54 -16.00 -18.71 8.13
C GLY A 54 -15.48 -20.07 7.65
N THR A 55 -16.08 -20.70 6.64
CA THR A 55 -15.56 -21.96 6.09
C THR A 55 -14.31 -21.77 5.22
N LEU A 56 -14.14 -20.59 4.61
CA LEU A 56 -13.09 -20.30 3.64
C LEU A 56 -11.81 -19.78 4.32
N SER A 57 -10.63 -20.09 3.77
CA SER A 57 -9.36 -19.54 4.30
C SER A 57 -9.27 -18.01 4.15
N THR A 58 -8.46 -17.35 4.98
CA THR A 58 -8.19 -15.90 4.82
C THR A 58 -7.63 -15.60 3.43
N GLN A 59 -6.75 -16.46 2.91
CA GLN A 59 -6.19 -16.34 1.56
C GLN A 59 -7.26 -16.42 0.46
N ALA A 60 -8.22 -17.36 0.54
CA ALA A 60 -9.31 -17.47 -0.44
C ALA A 60 -10.19 -16.21 -0.47
N LEU A 61 -10.44 -15.62 0.70
CA LEU A 61 -11.18 -14.36 0.82
C LEU A 61 -10.40 -13.16 0.26
N ILE A 62 -9.08 -13.09 0.49
CA ILE A 62 -8.19 -12.09 -0.13
C ILE A 62 -8.25 -12.19 -1.65
N ASP A 63 -8.16 -13.41 -2.19
CA ASP A 63 -8.26 -13.67 -3.62
C ASP A 63 -9.61 -13.24 -4.20
N GLY A 64 -10.71 -13.51 -3.47
CA GLY A 64 -12.05 -13.09 -3.84
C GLY A 64 -12.15 -11.56 -3.98
N LEU A 65 -11.61 -10.83 -3.01
CA LEU A 65 -11.52 -9.37 -3.04
C LEU A 65 -10.61 -8.86 -4.17
N TRP A 66 -9.47 -9.52 -4.41
CA TRP A 66 -8.55 -9.14 -5.47
C TRP A 66 -9.16 -9.24 -6.87
N VAL A 67 -9.94 -10.31 -7.14
CA VAL A 67 -10.68 -10.47 -8.40
C VAL A 67 -11.66 -9.32 -8.65
N MET A 68 -12.24 -8.78 -7.58
CA MET A 68 -13.14 -7.63 -7.64
C MET A 68 -12.41 -6.29 -7.85
N GLY A 69 -11.08 -6.29 -7.84
CA GLY A 69 -10.25 -5.08 -7.85
C GLY A 69 -10.28 -4.32 -6.52
N TRP A 70 -10.64 -4.99 -5.42
CA TRP A 70 -10.63 -4.40 -4.09
C TRP A 70 -9.19 -4.21 -3.62
N PRO A 71 -8.86 -3.11 -2.91
CA PRO A 71 -7.56 -2.95 -2.28
C PRO A 71 -7.31 -4.04 -1.24
N THR A 72 -6.06 -4.18 -0.78
CA THR A 72 -5.76 -5.17 0.26
C THR A 72 -6.61 -4.94 1.52
N SER A 73 -7.09 -6.04 2.11
CA SER A 73 -8.02 -6.03 3.25
C SER A 73 -7.53 -6.87 4.43
N HIS A 74 -6.26 -7.31 4.41
CA HIS A 74 -5.62 -7.96 5.54
C HIS A 74 -5.11 -6.93 6.54
N VAL A 75 -5.36 -7.15 7.83
CA VAL A 75 -4.93 -6.23 8.90
C VAL A 75 -3.43 -6.42 9.14
N MET A 76 -2.63 -5.47 8.67
CA MET A 76 -1.16 -5.53 8.77
C MET A 76 -0.70 -5.70 10.22
N GLY A 77 0.18 -6.68 10.43
CA GLY A 77 0.80 -6.94 11.73
C GLY A 77 -0.06 -7.72 12.71
N ALA A 78 -1.39 -7.78 12.55
CA ALA A 78 -2.27 -8.53 13.45
C ALA A 78 -2.06 -10.05 13.30
N ARG A 79 -1.14 -10.63 14.09
CA ARG A 79 -0.79 -12.05 14.10
C ARG A 79 -1.54 -12.78 15.20
N PRO A 80 -1.86 -14.08 15.02
CA PRO A 80 -2.50 -14.87 16.07
C PRO A 80 -1.62 -14.88 17.32
N LEU A 81 -2.24 -14.69 18.49
CA LEU A 81 -1.54 -14.71 19.78
C LEU A 81 -0.98 -16.09 20.10
N THR A 82 -1.63 -17.14 19.61
CA THR A 82 -1.21 -18.54 19.75
C THR A 82 -1.31 -19.24 18.41
N GLU A 83 -0.27 -19.98 18.06
CA GLU A 83 -0.29 -20.86 16.89
C GLU A 83 -1.37 -21.94 17.06
N GLY A 84 -2.17 -22.17 16.01
CA GLY A 84 -3.27 -23.13 16.05
C GLY A 84 -4.44 -22.67 16.91
N GLN A 85 -4.56 -21.37 17.20
CA GLN A 85 -5.74 -20.84 17.87
C GLN A 85 -7.00 -21.06 17.02
N LYS A 86 -8.16 -21.10 17.67
CA LYS A 86 -9.43 -21.30 16.96
C LYS A 86 -9.61 -20.23 15.88
N LYS A 87 -10.18 -20.64 14.75
CA LYS A 87 -10.57 -19.71 13.69
C LYS A 87 -11.53 -18.66 14.23
N MET A 88 -11.24 -17.41 13.93
CA MET A 88 -12.04 -16.26 14.34
C MET A 88 -13.01 -15.91 13.22
N VAL A 89 -14.29 -15.78 13.55
CA VAL A 89 -15.34 -15.38 12.61
C VAL A 89 -16.36 -14.54 13.37
N GLY A 90 -16.56 -13.29 12.93
CA GLY A 90 -17.56 -12.42 13.55
C GLY A 90 -17.77 -11.11 12.81
N ARG A 91 -18.69 -10.30 13.33
CA ARG A 91 -18.94 -8.94 12.81
C ARG A 91 -18.09 -7.93 13.53
N ALA A 92 -17.49 -6.99 12.80
CA ALA A 92 -16.63 -5.97 13.37
C ALA A 92 -17.40 -5.05 14.32
N ILE A 93 -16.90 -4.95 15.55
CA ILE A 93 -17.22 -3.90 16.50
C ILE A 93 -15.94 -3.08 16.66
N THR A 94 -15.98 -1.83 16.25
CA THR A 94 -14.77 -1.02 16.09
C THR A 94 -14.52 -0.17 17.32
N LEU A 95 -13.26 -0.08 17.75
CA LEU A 95 -12.80 0.81 18.81
C LEU A 95 -11.57 1.57 18.32
N GLN A 96 -11.60 2.90 18.42
CA GLN A 96 -10.49 3.77 18.07
C GLN A 96 -9.77 4.25 19.33
N PHE A 97 -8.45 4.13 19.36
CA PHE A 97 -7.61 4.80 20.35
C PHE A 97 -7.08 6.13 19.80
N ALA A 98 -6.93 7.10 20.69
CA ALA A 98 -6.27 8.38 20.41
C ALA A 98 -5.09 8.56 21.36
N ALA A 99 -4.08 9.31 20.92
CA ALA A 99 -2.94 9.62 21.76
C ALA A 99 -3.39 10.44 22.98
N THR A 100 -2.82 10.12 24.13
CA THR A 100 -3.15 10.84 25.36
C THR A 100 -2.66 12.29 25.25
N ARG A 101 -3.55 13.25 25.53
CA ARG A 101 -3.18 14.65 25.75
C ARG A 101 -3.91 15.21 26.96
N PRO A 102 -3.26 16.04 27.80
CA PRO A 102 -3.90 16.60 28.99
C PRO A 102 -5.15 17.45 28.70
N ASP A 103 -5.18 18.16 27.58
CA ASP A 103 -6.27 19.08 27.23
C ASP A 103 -7.56 18.37 26.84
N ILE A 104 -7.48 17.17 26.26
CA ILE A 104 -8.64 16.38 25.81
C ILE A 104 -9.06 15.29 26.82
N ALA A 105 -8.38 15.19 27.96
CA ALA A 105 -8.63 14.13 28.94
C ALA A 105 -10.05 14.19 29.54
N ALA A 106 -10.62 15.38 29.62
CA ALA A 106 -11.99 15.61 30.09
C ALA A 106 -13.06 15.43 28.98
N ASP A 107 -12.66 15.40 27.71
CA ASP A 107 -13.58 15.32 26.57
C ASP A 107 -14.14 13.92 26.37
N LYS A 108 -13.41 12.89 26.83
CA LYS A 108 -13.89 11.51 26.75
C LYS A 108 -14.86 11.21 27.89
N PRO A 109 -15.97 10.51 27.62
CA PRO A 109 -16.78 9.92 28.67
C PRO A 109 -15.95 9.02 29.62
N ALA A 110 -16.26 9.10 30.91
CA ALA A 110 -15.56 8.35 31.96
C ALA A 110 -16.43 7.21 32.51
N GLY A 111 -15.81 6.29 33.25
CA GLY A 111 -16.53 5.17 33.85
C GLY A 111 -17.20 4.28 32.80
N MET A 112 -18.43 3.85 33.08
CA MET A 112 -19.21 2.94 32.23
C MET A 112 -19.58 3.52 30.85
N ASP A 113 -19.58 4.84 30.72
CA ASP A 113 -19.90 5.52 29.46
C ASP A 113 -18.68 5.62 28.53
N SER A 114 -17.51 5.12 28.96
CA SER A 114 -16.30 5.09 28.15
C SER A 114 -16.52 4.35 26.83
N PRO A 115 -15.97 4.84 25.70
CA PRO A 115 -16.04 4.15 24.41
C PRO A 115 -15.58 2.68 24.46
N GLU A 116 -14.63 2.34 25.33
CA GLU A 116 -14.19 0.95 25.45
C GLU A 116 -15.31 0.02 25.93
N TYR A 117 -16.10 0.44 26.92
CA TYR A 117 -17.17 -0.37 27.46
C TYR A 117 -18.37 -0.39 26.53
N GLU A 118 -18.66 0.73 25.85
CA GLU A 118 -19.66 0.75 24.78
C GLU A 118 -19.35 -0.30 23.70
N ALA A 119 -18.09 -0.36 23.24
CA ALA A 119 -17.66 -1.37 22.28
C ALA A 119 -17.73 -2.79 22.84
N PHE A 120 -17.35 -3.01 24.11
CA PHE A 120 -17.37 -4.36 24.69
C PHE A 120 -18.80 -4.86 24.83
N GLU A 121 -19.68 -4.06 25.43
CA GLU A 121 -21.08 -4.44 25.65
C GLU A 121 -21.84 -4.67 24.33
N ALA A 122 -21.44 -4.01 23.24
CA ALA A 122 -21.99 -4.26 21.90
C ALA A 122 -21.70 -5.68 21.36
N CYS A 123 -20.80 -6.45 21.98
CA CYS A 123 -20.52 -7.84 21.60
C CYS A 123 -21.67 -8.79 21.96
N ALA A 124 -22.43 -8.45 23.01
CA ALA A 124 -23.46 -9.32 23.57
C ALA A 124 -24.47 -9.76 22.49
N GLY A 125 -24.54 -11.07 22.23
CA GLY A 125 -25.52 -11.66 21.30
C GLY A 125 -25.33 -11.30 19.81
N ASN A 126 -24.22 -10.65 19.42
CA ASN A 126 -24.03 -10.14 18.04
C ASN A 126 -23.02 -10.94 17.20
N LYS A 127 -22.49 -12.05 17.75
CA LYS A 127 -21.34 -12.78 17.16
C LYS A 127 -20.20 -11.79 16.79
N GLY A 128 -19.93 -10.84 17.69
CA GLY A 128 -19.03 -9.72 17.44
C GLY A 128 -17.55 -10.09 17.56
N VAL A 129 -16.70 -9.42 16.79
CA VAL A 129 -15.24 -9.37 16.94
C VAL A 129 -14.86 -7.92 17.18
N VAL A 130 -14.12 -7.65 18.26
CA VAL A 130 -13.69 -6.28 18.55
C VAL A 130 -12.43 -5.96 17.76
N VAL A 131 -12.49 -4.94 16.90
CA VAL A 131 -11.37 -4.46 16.10
C VAL A 131 -10.89 -3.12 16.67
N MET A 132 -9.67 -3.10 17.19
CA MET A 132 -9.10 -1.95 17.89
C MET A 132 -7.97 -1.31 17.08
N SER A 133 -8.18 -0.08 16.62
CA SER A 133 -7.14 0.75 16.02
C SER A 133 -6.32 1.39 17.13
N SER A 134 -5.02 1.06 17.17
CA SER A 134 -4.06 1.65 18.08
C SER A 134 -3.33 2.84 17.43
N ILE A 135 -2.70 3.68 18.25
CA ILE A 135 -1.86 4.77 17.74
C ILE A 135 -0.48 4.31 17.29
N GLY A 136 -0.13 3.04 17.56
CA GLY A 136 1.13 2.46 17.16
C GLY A 136 1.24 0.97 17.52
N PRO A 137 2.21 0.26 16.92
CA PRO A 137 2.29 -1.20 17.00
C PRO A 137 2.57 -1.76 18.40
N TRP A 138 3.23 -0.99 19.26
CA TRP A 138 3.77 -1.47 20.55
C TRP A 138 2.89 -1.11 21.75
N GLU A 139 1.79 -0.37 21.53
CA GLU A 139 0.97 0.15 22.60
C GLU A 139 -0.12 -0.84 23.02
N SER A 140 -0.25 -1.06 24.33
CA SER A 140 -1.22 -1.99 24.89
C SER A 140 -2.64 -1.48 24.73
N VAL A 141 -3.49 -2.17 23.96
CA VAL A 141 -4.94 -1.87 23.91
C VAL A 141 -5.71 -2.50 25.07
N GLY A 142 -5.19 -3.54 25.71
CA GLY A 142 -5.85 -4.22 26.83
C GLY A 142 -5.13 -5.47 27.31
N GLY A 143 -5.71 -6.11 28.33
CA GLY A 143 -5.19 -7.29 29.02
C GLY A 143 -6.29 -7.93 29.89
N ASP A 144 -5.89 -8.81 30.81
CA ASP A 144 -6.72 -9.71 31.64
C ASP A 144 -8.15 -9.22 31.89
N ILE A 145 -8.36 -8.30 32.85
CA ILE A 145 -9.69 -7.92 33.35
C ILE A 145 -10.60 -7.41 32.23
N LYS A 146 -10.04 -6.65 31.28
CA LYS A 146 -10.80 -6.09 30.15
C LYS A 146 -11.25 -7.19 29.19
N PHE A 147 -10.36 -8.14 28.90
CA PHE A 147 -10.65 -9.22 27.97
C PHE A 147 -11.43 -10.36 28.62
N LEU A 148 -11.40 -10.47 29.94
CA LEU A 148 -12.33 -11.31 30.70
C LEU A 148 -13.77 -10.89 30.45
N ARG A 149 -14.05 -9.57 30.38
CA ARG A 149 -15.40 -9.09 30.06
C ARG A 149 -15.81 -9.49 28.63
N LEU A 150 -14.92 -9.37 27.65
CA LEU A 150 -15.18 -9.84 26.28
C LEU A 150 -15.49 -11.35 26.25
N LYS A 151 -14.77 -12.15 27.04
CA LYS A 151 -15.07 -13.59 27.21
C LYS A 151 -16.45 -13.82 27.79
N GLN A 152 -16.84 -13.09 28.85
CA GLN A 152 -18.17 -13.19 29.47
C GLN A 152 -19.31 -12.81 28.51
N LEU A 153 -19.04 -11.92 27.56
CA LEU A 153 -19.97 -11.48 26.53
C LEU A 153 -19.97 -12.40 25.29
N GLU A 154 -19.25 -13.52 25.35
CA GLU A 154 -19.12 -14.49 24.25
C GLU A 154 -18.59 -13.85 22.95
N CYS A 155 -17.70 -12.86 23.09
CA CYS A 155 -17.03 -12.23 21.97
C CYS A 155 -16.28 -13.28 21.15
N ARG A 156 -16.43 -13.22 19.83
CA ARG A 156 -15.86 -14.20 18.89
C ARG A 156 -14.38 -13.98 18.60
N GLY A 157 -13.82 -12.85 19.01
CA GLY A 157 -12.42 -12.54 18.78
C GLY A 157 -12.04 -11.09 19.07
N LEU A 158 -10.73 -10.84 19.08
CA LEU A 158 -10.16 -9.49 19.13
C LEU A 158 -9.09 -9.34 18.06
N VAL A 159 -9.06 -8.17 17.42
CA VAL A 159 -8.08 -7.79 16.41
C VAL A 159 -7.53 -6.41 16.74
N THR A 160 -6.22 -6.25 16.67
CA THR A 160 -5.59 -4.94 16.80
C THR A 160 -4.29 -4.85 16.01
N ASP A 161 -3.99 -3.66 15.51
CA ASP A 161 -2.68 -3.28 14.98
C ASP A 161 -1.72 -2.77 16.06
N GLY A 162 -2.16 -2.74 17.32
CA GLY A 162 -1.33 -2.52 18.50
C GLY A 162 -0.97 -3.83 19.21
N SER A 163 -0.67 -3.72 20.50
CA SER A 163 -0.21 -4.84 21.33
C SER A 163 -1.21 -5.23 22.42
N VAL A 164 -1.09 -6.46 22.93
CA VAL A 164 -1.89 -6.96 24.08
C VAL A 164 -1.01 -7.36 25.26
N ARG A 165 -1.61 -7.47 26.45
CA ARG A 165 -0.94 -7.85 27.70
C ARG A 165 -1.54 -9.11 28.31
N ASP A 166 -0.88 -9.59 29.36
CA ASP A 166 -1.35 -10.70 30.21
C ASP A 166 -1.56 -11.98 29.41
N THR A 167 -0.68 -12.22 28.44
CA THR A 167 -0.83 -13.26 27.41
C THR A 167 -0.94 -14.67 27.96
N GLY A 168 -0.32 -14.93 29.12
CA GLY A 168 -0.49 -16.21 29.82
C GLY A 168 -1.96 -16.47 30.16
N VAL A 169 -2.64 -15.48 30.72
CA VAL A 169 -4.06 -15.56 31.07
C VAL A 169 -4.94 -15.53 29.82
N LEU A 170 -4.62 -14.70 28.82
CA LEU A 170 -5.41 -14.63 27.58
C LEU A 170 -5.47 -15.96 26.83
N ARG A 171 -4.39 -16.76 26.88
CA ARG A 171 -4.38 -18.12 26.30
C ARG A 171 -5.42 -19.04 26.94
N GLU A 172 -5.72 -18.85 28.24
CA GLU A 172 -6.72 -19.63 28.96
C GLU A 172 -8.16 -19.19 28.66
N TYR A 173 -8.37 -17.98 28.14
CA TYR A 173 -9.69 -17.48 27.79
C TYR A 173 -10.28 -18.15 26.56
N ALA A 174 -9.43 -18.75 25.72
CA ALA A 174 -9.80 -19.59 24.58
C ALA A 174 -10.68 -18.90 23.52
N PHE A 175 -10.68 -17.57 23.46
CA PHE A 175 -11.20 -16.82 22.31
C PHE A 175 -10.03 -16.23 21.49
N PRO A 176 -10.13 -16.17 20.16
CA PRO A 176 -9.02 -15.80 19.29
C PRO A 176 -8.59 -14.34 19.48
N VAL A 177 -7.28 -14.11 19.54
CA VAL A 177 -6.70 -12.76 19.64
C VAL A 177 -5.67 -12.59 18.53
N PHE A 178 -5.77 -11.47 17.81
CA PHE A 178 -4.84 -11.07 16.76
C PHE A 178 -4.24 -9.71 17.10
N SER A 179 -2.92 -9.64 17.22
CA SER A 179 -2.21 -8.42 17.66
C SER A 179 -0.86 -8.27 16.97
N HIS A 180 -0.36 -7.04 16.88
CA HIS A 180 0.99 -6.77 16.36
C HIS A 180 2.09 -7.38 17.22
N SER A 181 1.99 -7.22 18.54
CA SER A 181 2.89 -7.88 19.48
C SER A 181 2.22 -8.11 20.82
N THR A 182 2.98 -8.71 21.73
CA THR A 182 2.69 -8.75 23.15
C THR A 182 3.59 -7.74 23.86
N THR A 183 3.13 -7.14 24.96
CA THR A 183 3.88 -6.06 25.65
C THR A 183 3.62 -6.06 27.15
N PRO A 184 4.57 -5.62 28.00
CA PRO A 184 4.30 -5.31 29.41
C PRO A 184 3.83 -3.85 29.61
N ARG A 185 3.91 -2.99 28.58
CA ARG A 185 3.68 -1.54 28.70
C ARG A 185 2.24 -1.19 29.09
N GLN A 186 2.07 -0.21 29.97
CA GLN A 186 0.74 0.32 30.30
C GLN A 186 0.23 1.25 29.19
N GLY A 187 -0.94 0.91 28.62
CA GLY A 187 -1.59 1.71 27.57
C GLY A 187 -2.00 3.14 27.99
N PRO A 188 -2.66 3.37 29.15
CA PRO A 188 -3.30 4.66 29.47
C PRO A 188 -2.39 5.90 29.46
N HIS A 189 -1.08 5.72 29.66
CA HIS A 189 -0.12 6.83 29.63
C HIS A 189 0.19 7.32 28.21
N VAL A 190 -0.08 6.51 27.20
CA VAL A 190 0.33 6.75 25.80
C VAL A 190 -0.88 6.94 24.90
N HIS A 191 -1.95 6.16 25.13
CA HIS A 191 -3.21 6.29 24.42
C HIS A 191 -4.43 6.02 25.28
N GLN A 192 -5.59 6.42 24.77
CA GLN A 192 -6.88 6.24 25.42
C GLN A 192 -7.97 5.82 24.41
N PRO A 193 -8.96 5.01 24.83
CA PRO A 193 -10.14 4.75 24.03
C PRO A 193 -10.87 6.06 23.73
N TRP A 194 -11.17 6.31 22.46
CA TRP A 194 -11.67 7.60 21.99
C TRP A 194 -13.06 7.52 21.37
N ALA A 195 -13.31 6.51 20.54
CA ALA A 195 -14.59 6.35 19.86
C ALA A 195 -14.92 4.87 19.62
N ALA A 196 -16.18 4.50 19.82
CA ALA A 196 -16.72 3.17 19.58
C ALA A 196 -17.67 3.19 18.38
N ASN A 197 -17.76 2.06 17.67
CA ASN A 197 -18.68 1.87 16.53
C ASN A 197 -18.58 2.99 15.45
N VAL A 198 -17.38 3.48 15.21
CA VAL A 198 -17.04 4.42 14.12
C VAL A 198 -16.18 3.73 13.06
N VAL A 199 -16.07 4.32 11.88
CA VAL A 199 -15.11 3.83 10.88
C VAL A 199 -13.68 4.07 11.38
N ILE A 200 -12.85 3.03 11.38
CA ILE A 200 -11.46 3.08 11.83
C ILE A 200 -10.49 2.63 10.75
N ASN A 201 -9.21 2.99 10.87
CA ASN A 201 -8.12 2.36 10.14
C ASN A 201 -7.34 1.47 11.12
N CYS A 202 -7.33 0.17 10.87
CA CYS A 202 -6.60 -0.80 11.69
C CYS A 202 -5.66 -1.56 10.76
N GLY A 203 -4.35 -1.44 10.99
CA GLY A 203 -3.33 -2.16 10.22
C GLY A 203 -3.39 -1.82 8.72
N GLY A 204 -3.67 -0.56 8.37
CA GLY A 204 -3.78 -0.12 6.98
C GLY A 204 -5.12 -0.45 6.31
N VAL A 205 -6.06 -1.08 7.01
CA VAL A 205 -7.38 -1.46 6.49
C VAL A 205 -8.46 -0.60 7.11
N VAL A 206 -9.34 -0.06 6.27
CA VAL A 206 -10.54 0.65 6.74
C VAL A 206 -11.58 -0.38 7.18
N VAL A 207 -12.03 -0.28 8.43
CA VAL A 207 -13.01 -1.20 9.03
C VAL A 207 -14.25 -0.42 9.40
N ARG A 208 -15.42 -0.87 8.94
CA ARG A 208 -16.71 -0.34 9.38
C ARG A 208 -17.36 -1.30 10.38
N PRO A 209 -18.13 -0.78 11.35
CA PRO A 209 -19.00 -1.61 12.16
C PRO A 209 -19.89 -2.52 11.27
N GLY A 210 -19.93 -3.80 11.61
CA GLY A 210 -20.72 -4.80 10.91
C GLY A 210 -20.03 -5.48 9.72
N ASP A 211 -18.82 -5.06 9.31
CA ASP A 211 -18.02 -5.80 8.33
C ASP A 211 -17.67 -7.21 8.86
N ALA A 212 -17.46 -8.18 7.98
CA ALA A 212 -17.05 -9.52 8.39
C ALA A 212 -15.56 -9.51 8.76
N VAL A 213 -15.22 -10.15 9.87
CA VAL A 213 -13.85 -10.34 10.34
C VAL A 213 -13.58 -11.83 10.39
N ILE A 214 -12.59 -12.28 9.61
CA ILE A 214 -12.16 -13.67 9.56
C ILE A 214 -10.67 -13.71 9.89
N GLY A 215 -10.27 -14.61 10.78
CA GLY A 215 -8.86 -14.84 11.06
C GLY A 215 -8.52 -16.31 11.27
N ASP A 216 -7.38 -16.71 10.73
CA ASP A 216 -6.75 -18.02 10.86
C ASP A 216 -5.24 -17.84 11.15
N ASP A 217 -4.43 -18.90 11.06
CA ASP A 217 -3.01 -18.81 11.43
C ASP A 217 -2.19 -17.85 10.54
N ASP A 218 -2.67 -17.54 9.33
CA ASP A 218 -1.97 -16.63 8.41
C ASP A 218 -2.23 -15.15 8.75
N GLY A 219 -3.32 -14.84 9.46
CA GLY A 219 -3.65 -13.51 9.91
C GLY A 219 -5.14 -13.22 9.95
N CYS A 220 -5.51 -11.95 9.78
CA CYS A 220 -6.89 -11.48 9.85
C CYS A 220 -7.26 -10.63 8.63
N ILE A 221 -8.44 -10.87 8.06
CA ILE A 221 -9.02 -10.15 6.93
C ILE A 221 -10.35 -9.49 7.31
N ILE A 222 -10.59 -8.31 6.74
CA ILE A 222 -11.87 -7.60 6.79
C ILE A 222 -12.59 -7.80 5.45
N VAL A 223 -13.81 -8.30 5.48
CA VAL A 223 -14.67 -8.44 4.30
C VAL A 223 -15.80 -7.41 4.39
N PRO A 224 -15.89 -6.44 3.46
CA PRO A 224 -16.92 -5.40 3.49
C PRO A 224 -18.32 -5.98 3.43
N ALA A 225 -19.20 -5.54 4.34
CA ALA A 225 -20.56 -6.10 4.45
C ALA A 225 -21.37 -6.05 3.14
N SER A 226 -21.24 -4.95 2.39
CA SER A 226 -21.93 -4.75 1.09
C SER A 226 -21.48 -5.69 -0.03
N HIS A 227 -20.30 -6.30 0.10
CA HIS A 227 -19.68 -7.13 -0.93
C HIS A 227 -19.49 -8.60 -0.47
N ALA A 228 -19.80 -8.90 0.79
CA ALA A 228 -19.58 -10.19 1.43
C ALA A 228 -20.12 -11.40 0.63
N GLN A 229 -21.32 -11.31 0.07
CA GLN A 229 -21.90 -12.40 -0.73
C GLN A 229 -21.09 -12.64 -2.01
N GLN A 230 -20.72 -11.57 -2.72
CA GLN A 230 -19.93 -11.68 -3.95
C GLN A 230 -18.53 -12.24 -3.65
N VAL A 231 -17.92 -11.79 -2.56
CA VAL A 231 -16.62 -12.31 -2.10
C VAL A 231 -16.72 -13.80 -1.81
N TYR A 232 -17.75 -14.24 -1.07
CA TYR A 232 -17.98 -15.65 -0.80
C TYR A 232 -18.15 -16.46 -2.08
N ASP A 233 -19.02 -16.03 -2.99
CA ASP A 233 -19.30 -16.76 -4.23
C ASP A 233 -18.02 -16.94 -5.08
N ILE A 234 -17.21 -15.88 -5.18
CA ILE A 234 -15.93 -15.92 -5.90
C ILE A 234 -14.94 -16.83 -5.18
N ALA A 235 -14.72 -16.62 -3.88
CA ALA A 235 -13.73 -17.38 -3.10
C ALA A 235 -14.08 -18.87 -3.03
N HIS A 236 -15.34 -19.22 -2.74
CA HIS A 236 -15.81 -20.59 -2.69
C HIS A 236 -15.68 -21.29 -4.05
N SER A 237 -16.06 -20.62 -5.15
CA SER A 237 -15.91 -21.21 -6.49
C SER A 237 -14.46 -21.54 -6.83
N ARG A 238 -13.50 -20.79 -6.28
CA ARG A 238 -12.07 -20.96 -6.53
C ARG A 238 -11.45 -22.07 -5.69
N GLU A 239 -11.85 -22.21 -4.42
CA GLU A 239 -11.42 -23.36 -3.60
C GLU A 239 -11.81 -24.69 -4.27
N VAL A 240 -13.01 -24.77 -4.87
CA VAL A 240 -13.44 -25.95 -5.65
C VAL A 240 -12.50 -26.22 -6.82
N VAL A 241 -12.05 -25.18 -7.53
CA VAL A 241 -11.08 -25.31 -8.63
C VAL A 241 -9.72 -25.77 -8.10
N GLU A 242 -9.25 -25.21 -6.99
CA GLU A 242 -7.98 -25.60 -6.36
C GLU A 242 -7.96 -27.05 -5.91
N GLU A 243 -9.03 -27.53 -5.29
CA GLU A 243 -9.10 -28.94 -4.85
C GLU A 243 -9.06 -29.89 -6.05
N ILE A 244 -9.75 -29.57 -7.16
CA ILE A 244 -9.65 -30.35 -8.39
C ILE A 244 -8.23 -30.36 -8.95
N VAL A 245 -7.55 -29.20 -8.93
CA VAL A 245 -6.16 -29.09 -9.37
C VAL A 245 -5.21 -29.86 -8.47
N LYS A 246 -5.39 -29.79 -7.15
CA LYS A 246 -4.60 -30.55 -6.17
C LYS A 246 -4.79 -32.05 -6.35
N GLU A 247 -6.03 -32.52 -6.50
CA GLU A 247 -6.33 -33.93 -6.79
C GLU A 247 -5.62 -34.41 -8.05
N GLU A 248 -5.67 -33.61 -9.12
CA GLU A 248 -5.05 -33.93 -10.40
C GLU A 248 -3.53 -33.96 -10.30
N LEU A 249 -2.91 -32.97 -9.65
CA LEU A 249 -1.47 -32.93 -9.43
C LEU A 249 -0.98 -34.03 -8.47
N THR A 250 -1.83 -34.50 -7.56
CA THR A 250 -1.54 -35.64 -6.69
C THR A 250 -1.52 -36.94 -7.49
N LYS A 251 -2.47 -37.12 -8.41
CA LYS A 251 -2.56 -38.31 -9.28
C LYS A 251 -1.51 -38.29 -10.39
N ASN A 252 -1.27 -37.11 -10.97
CA ASN A 252 -0.38 -36.88 -12.09
C ASN A 252 0.61 -35.75 -11.75
N PRO A 253 1.70 -36.06 -11.01
CA PRO A 253 2.67 -35.06 -10.58
C PRO A 253 3.27 -34.26 -11.74
N GLY A 254 3.35 -32.94 -11.56
CA GLY A 254 3.88 -32.01 -12.56
C GLY A 254 3.91 -30.57 -12.04
N PRO A 255 4.45 -29.62 -12.82
CA PRO A 255 4.54 -28.23 -12.40
C PRO A 255 3.13 -27.61 -12.23
N PRO A 256 2.86 -26.91 -11.12
CA PRO A 256 1.54 -26.31 -10.86
C PRO A 256 1.14 -25.27 -11.90
N GLY A 257 2.11 -24.65 -12.59
CA GLY A 257 1.90 -23.71 -13.70
C GLY A 257 1.10 -24.28 -14.89
N LYS A 258 0.91 -25.60 -14.96
CA LYS A 258 -0.01 -26.22 -15.94
C LYS A 258 -1.47 -25.78 -15.73
N TYR A 259 -1.84 -25.50 -14.47
CA TYR A 259 -3.21 -25.18 -14.06
C TYR A 259 -3.31 -23.80 -13.37
N TYR A 260 -2.18 -23.17 -13.03
CA TYR A 260 -2.07 -21.92 -12.26
C TYR A 260 -1.32 -20.81 -13.04
N PRO A 261 -1.61 -19.52 -12.86
CA PRO A 261 -2.69 -18.92 -12.06
C PRO A 261 -4.00 -18.84 -12.86
N PHE A 262 -5.10 -19.28 -12.27
CA PHE A 262 -6.45 -19.08 -12.84
C PHE A 262 -7.10 -17.76 -12.37
N MET A 263 -6.31 -16.89 -11.75
CA MET A 263 -6.76 -15.62 -11.20
C MET A 263 -6.86 -14.49 -12.23
N THR A 264 -6.42 -14.72 -13.47
CA THR A 264 -6.35 -13.70 -14.52
C THR A 264 -7.27 -14.03 -15.70
N GLY A 265 -8.37 -13.29 -15.82
CA GLY A 265 -9.30 -13.39 -16.96
C GLY A 265 -10.17 -14.64 -16.97
N LYS A 266 -10.85 -14.88 -18.10
CA LYS A 266 -11.74 -16.05 -18.27
C LYS A 266 -10.92 -17.32 -18.48
N ILE A 267 -11.22 -18.37 -17.72
CA ILE A 267 -10.67 -19.71 -17.98
C ILE A 267 -11.12 -20.16 -19.37
N LYS A 268 -10.17 -20.43 -20.25
CA LYS A 268 -10.44 -20.90 -21.62
C LYS A 268 -10.83 -22.38 -21.59
N PRO A 269 -11.98 -22.82 -22.17
CA PRO A 269 -12.39 -24.23 -22.19
C PRO A 269 -11.30 -25.17 -22.73
N GLU A 270 -10.54 -24.71 -23.72
CA GLU A 270 -9.48 -25.45 -24.38
C GLU A 270 -8.15 -25.52 -23.60
N SER A 271 -8.01 -24.72 -22.53
CA SER A 271 -6.82 -24.75 -21.67
C SER A 271 -6.73 -26.07 -20.88
N PRO A 272 -5.53 -26.45 -20.38
CA PRO A 272 -5.39 -27.63 -19.53
C PRO A 272 -6.36 -27.61 -18.33
N LEU A 273 -6.54 -26.44 -17.71
CA LEU A 273 -7.49 -26.26 -16.61
C LEU A 273 -8.95 -26.38 -17.08
N GLY A 274 -9.31 -25.73 -18.19
CA GLY A 274 -10.68 -25.79 -18.73
C GLY A 274 -11.11 -27.23 -19.07
N LYS A 275 -10.20 -28.02 -19.66
CA LYS A 275 -10.42 -29.44 -19.94
C LYS A 275 -10.59 -30.26 -18.66
N LEU A 276 -9.73 -30.02 -17.66
CA LEU A 276 -9.81 -30.69 -16.37
C LEU A 276 -11.14 -30.42 -15.67
N LEU A 277 -11.56 -29.15 -15.58
CA LEU A 277 -12.83 -28.76 -14.97
C LEU A 277 -14.03 -29.36 -15.72
N THR A 278 -14.01 -29.36 -17.05
CA THR A 278 -15.03 -29.99 -17.88
C THR A 278 -15.13 -31.50 -17.61
N SER A 279 -13.99 -32.18 -17.49
CA SER A 279 -13.94 -33.62 -17.19
C SER A 279 -14.57 -33.98 -15.83
N LYS A 280 -14.58 -33.04 -14.89
CA LYS A 280 -15.16 -33.17 -13.55
C LYS A 280 -16.60 -32.65 -13.46
N GLY A 281 -17.20 -32.24 -14.58
CA GLY A 281 -18.57 -31.75 -14.64
C GLY A 281 -18.78 -30.35 -14.02
N VAL A 282 -17.71 -29.60 -13.76
CA VAL A 282 -17.80 -28.26 -13.16
C VAL A 282 -18.13 -27.24 -14.25
N LYS A 283 -19.32 -26.65 -14.19
CA LYS A 283 -19.71 -25.51 -15.02
C LYS A 283 -19.09 -24.24 -14.43
N PHE A 284 -18.19 -23.60 -15.16
CA PHE A 284 -17.60 -22.32 -14.75
C PHE A 284 -18.38 -21.16 -15.39
N THR A 285 -19.03 -20.35 -14.57
CA THR A 285 -19.68 -19.09 -14.99
C THR A 285 -18.94 -17.93 -14.35
N HIS A 286 -18.29 -17.08 -15.14
CA HIS A 286 -17.81 -15.80 -14.62
C HIS A 286 -18.92 -14.75 -14.69
N THR A 287 -19.43 -14.35 -13.53
CA THR A 287 -19.95 -13.00 -13.30
C THR A 287 -18.80 -12.12 -12.83
N ALA A 288 -18.29 -11.29 -13.74
CA ALA A 288 -17.56 -10.08 -13.37
C ALA A 288 -17.94 -8.99 -14.39
N ALA A 289 -19.17 -8.50 -14.28
CA ALA A 289 -19.45 -7.15 -14.74
C ALA A 289 -18.74 -6.21 -13.75
N ARG A 290 -17.87 -5.33 -14.26
CA ARG A 290 -17.35 -4.20 -13.49
C ARG A 290 -18.55 -3.41 -12.94
N PRO A 291 -18.72 -3.25 -11.61
CA PRO A 291 -19.77 -2.38 -11.08
C PRO A 291 -19.43 -0.93 -11.46
N GLY A 292 -20.19 -0.32 -12.37
CA GLY A 292 -20.03 1.11 -12.69
C GLY A 292 -20.41 1.56 -14.10
N ALA A 293 -20.62 0.68 -15.08
CA ALA A 293 -21.00 1.11 -16.42
C ALA A 293 -22.51 1.35 -16.54
N ARG A 294 -22.99 2.55 -16.17
CA ARG A 294 -24.31 3.03 -16.61
C ARG A 294 -24.24 3.39 -18.10
N ALA A 295 -25.13 2.77 -18.87
CA ALA A 295 -25.29 2.98 -20.30
C ALA A 295 -25.80 4.39 -20.61
N THR A 296 -25.01 5.17 -21.35
CA THR A 296 -25.54 6.06 -22.40
C THR A 296 -24.65 5.90 -23.62
N THR A 297 -25.31 5.87 -24.77
CA THR A 297 -24.87 5.34 -26.05
C THR A 297 -23.94 6.28 -26.82
N ARG A 298 -22.75 5.78 -27.20
CA ARG A 298 -22.22 5.96 -28.57
C ARG A 298 -21.13 4.93 -28.86
N SER A 299 -21.33 4.23 -29.97
CA SER A 299 -20.56 3.10 -30.48
C SER A 299 -19.13 3.47 -30.84
N VAL A 300 -18.16 2.73 -30.29
CA VAL A 300 -16.85 2.56 -30.94
C VAL A 300 -16.53 1.07 -30.95
N VAL A 301 -16.50 0.51 -32.15
CA VAL A 301 -16.08 -0.85 -32.44
C VAL A 301 -14.62 -1.00 -32.06
N SER A 302 -14.31 -1.90 -31.13
CA SER A 302 -12.92 -2.30 -30.81
C SER A 302 -12.46 -3.36 -31.81
N PRO A 303 -11.40 -3.14 -32.60
CA PRO A 303 -10.82 -4.18 -33.43
C PRO A 303 -9.57 -4.72 -32.74
N MET A 304 -9.71 -5.76 -31.93
CA MET A 304 -8.56 -6.58 -31.54
C MET A 304 -8.94 -8.06 -31.50
N ASN A 305 -9.18 -8.59 -32.70
CA ASN A 305 -9.12 -10.04 -32.93
C ASN A 305 -8.83 -10.30 -34.41
N ARG A 306 -7.58 -10.09 -34.84
CA ARG A 306 -7.03 -10.63 -36.09
C ARG A 306 -5.51 -10.52 -36.07
N TYR A 307 -4.83 -11.55 -35.56
CA TYR A 307 -3.51 -11.93 -36.05
C TYR A 307 -3.33 -13.45 -35.85
N LYS A 308 -3.89 -14.21 -36.78
CA LYS A 308 -3.30 -15.49 -37.21
C LYS A 308 -3.00 -15.36 -38.70
N THR A 309 -1.78 -15.78 -39.03
CA THR A 309 -1.21 -16.11 -40.35
C THR A 309 -1.06 -15.01 -41.38
N LEU A 310 0.20 -14.59 -41.64
CA LEU A 310 0.91 -14.73 -42.92
C LEU A 310 2.29 -14.03 -42.88
N GLY A 311 3.32 -14.72 -43.38
CA GLY A 311 4.49 -14.05 -44.02
C GLY A 311 5.80 -14.04 -43.24
N ALA A 312 6.68 -14.99 -43.56
CA ALA A 312 8.07 -15.06 -43.11
C ALA A 312 8.92 -13.83 -43.50
N ARG A 313 9.76 -13.32 -42.57
CA ARG A 313 11.22 -13.17 -42.78
C ARG A 313 11.97 -12.57 -41.58
N ARG A 314 13.16 -13.16 -41.36
CA ARG A 314 14.29 -12.81 -40.49
C ARG A 314 14.09 -12.95 -38.98
N MET A 315 14.31 -14.20 -38.54
CA MET A 315 14.88 -14.50 -37.22
C MET A 315 16.13 -13.64 -37.00
N SER A 316 16.09 -12.78 -35.98
CA SER A 316 17.28 -12.37 -35.23
C SER A 316 17.28 -13.22 -33.96
N THR A 317 18.35 -14.00 -33.79
CA THR A 317 18.56 -14.98 -32.74
C THR A 317 18.59 -14.30 -31.36
N ARG A 318 17.49 -14.38 -30.60
CA ARG A 318 17.53 -14.15 -29.15
C ARG A 318 18.18 -15.39 -28.54
N ALA A 319 19.45 -15.29 -28.14
CA ALA A 319 20.11 -16.33 -27.38
C ALA A 319 19.43 -16.43 -26.01
N THR A 320 18.54 -17.41 -25.86
CA THR A 320 18.10 -17.89 -24.55
C THR A 320 19.30 -18.59 -23.90
N HIS A 321 19.90 -17.99 -22.87
CA HIS A 321 20.79 -18.73 -21.96
C HIS A 321 19.95 -19.31 -20.82
N PRO A 322 19.79 -20.65 -20.74
CA PRO A 322 18.96 -21.31 -19.73
C PRO A 322 19.72 -21.57 -18.41
N PHE A 323 20.81 -20.87 -18.16
CA PHE A 323 21.58 -20.93 -16.93
C PHE A 323 21.91 -19.51 -16.49
N GLY A 324 21.61 -19.16 -15.25
CA GLY A 324 22.01 -17.87 -14.66
C GLY A 324 23.51 -17.66 -14.90
N ARG A 325 23.89 -16.46 -15.35
CA ARG A 325 25.30 -16.13 -15.61
C ARG A 325 26.13 -16.40 -14.35
N PRO A 326 27.38 -16.87 -14.48
CA PRO A 326 28.22 -17.28 -13.34
C PRO A 326 28.39 -16.16 -12.32
N GLU A 327 28.60 -16.55 -11.04
CA GLU A 327 28.95 -15.60 -9.98
C GLU A 327 30.17 -14.76 -10.40
N GLY A 328 30.03 -13.43 -10.33
CA GLY A 328 31.04 -12.49 -10.79
C GLY A 328 30.68 -11.72 -12.07
N HIS A 329 29.72 -12.21 -12.87
CA HIS A 329 29.34 -11.55 -14.14
C HIS A 329 28.94 -10.06 -13.98
N TYR A 330 28.29 -9.73 -12.86
CA TYR A 330 27.76 -8.40 -12.59
C TYR A 330 28.71 -7.51 -11.78
N VAL A 331 29.82 -8.06 -11.28
CA VAL A 331 30.74 -7.32 -10.42
C VAL A 331 31.42 -6.23 -11.25
N ARG A 332 31.22 -4.99 -10.84
CA ARG A 332 31.91 -3.82 -11.38
C ARG A 332 33.08 -3.45 -10.50
N THR A 333 34.02 -2.70 -11.05
CA THR A 333 35.08 -2.06 -10.27
C THR A 333 34.50 -0.89 -9.47
N HIS A 334 35.13 -0.57 -8.34
CA HIS A 334 34.77 0.62 -7.57
C HIS A 334 34.90 1.91 -8.41
N LEU A 335 35.89 1.97 -9.31
CA LEU A 335 36.05 3.10 -10.24
C LEU A 335 34.87 3.25 -11.20
N GLU A 336 34.29 2.16 -11.69
CA GLU A 336 33.09 2.22 -12.54
C GLU A 336 31.88 2.74 -11.75
N MET A 337 31.71 2.30 -10.49
CA MET A 337 30.65 2.81 -9.62
C MET A 337 30.81 4.31 -9.36
N GLU A 338 32.02 4.76 -9.02
CA GLU A 338 32.32 6.17 -8.78
C GLU A 338 32.08 7.04 -10.02
N LYS A 339 32.35 6.53 -11.23
CA LYS A 339 31.99 7.22 -12.49
C LYS A 339 30.48 7.44 -12.59
N VAL A 340 29.67 6.41 -12.31
CA VAL A 340 28.21 6.53 -12.32
C VAL A 340 27.74 7.57 -11.29
N LEU A 341 28.30 7.57 -10.07
CA LEU A 341 27.97 8.58 -9.06
C LEU A 341 28.38 9.99 -9.48
N LYS A 342 29.50 10.12 -10.20
CA LYS A 342 29.97 11.40 -10.72
C LYS A 342 29.01 11.99 -11.75
N GLU A 343 28.45 11.16 -12.63
CA GLU A 343 27.42 11.59 -13.59
C GLU A 343 26.17 12.14 -12.88
N PHE A 344 25.74 11.50 -11.78
CA PHE A 344 24.66 12.02 -10.94
C PHE A 344 24.98 13.39 -10.34
N GLU A 345 26.22 13.60 -9.89
CA GLU A 345 26.70 14.87 -9.32
C GLU A 345 26.79 16.00 -10.37
N ILE A 346 27.25 15.67 -11.58
CA ILE A 346 27.39 16.62 -12.69
C ILE A 346 26.02 17.03 -13.22
N HIS A 347 25.18 16.06 -13.56
CA HIS A 347 23.93 16.33 -14.28
C HIS A 347 22.77 16.67 -13.37
N LYS A 348 22.72 16.12 -12.16
CA LYS A 348 21.72 16.36 -11.10
C LYS A 348 20.24 16.12 -11.48
N ALA A 349 19.87 15.98 -12.74
CA ALA A 349 18.51 15.79 -13.21
C ALA A 349 18.37 14.45 -13.93
N CYS A 350 17.46 13.60 -13.46
CA CYS A 350 17.12 12.32 -14.06
C CYS A 350 15.74 12.36 -14.68
N ALA A 351 15.65 12.02 -15.97
CA ALA A 351 14.38 11.87 -16.68
C ALA A 351 13.83 10.46 -16.41
N VAL A 352 12.66 10.38 -15.76
CA VAL A 352 12.05 9.12 -15.35
C VAL A 352 10.81 8.85 -16.20
N LEU A 353 10.89 7.86 -17.09
CA LEU A 353 9.82 7.58 -18.04
C LEU A 353 9.00 6.34 -17.67
N ARG A 354 7.70 6.57 -17.50
CA ARG A 354 6.65 5.55 -17.45
C ARG A 354 5.59 5.89 -18.48
N THR A 355 5.34 4.98 -19.41
CA THR A 355 4.25 5.16 -20.39
C THR A 355 3.70 3.82 -20.85
N GLY A 356 2.39 3.75 -21.05
CA GLY A 356 1.71 2.61 -21.68
C GLY A 356 1.42 2.84 -23.16
N ILE A 357 1.95 3.91 -23.75
CA ILE A 357 1.69 4.28 -25.15
C ILE A 357 2.73 3.61 -26.05
N ASP A 358 2.26 2.72 -26.92
CA ASP A 358 3.10 1.99 -27.87
C ASP A 358 3.90 2.94 -28.79
N GLY A 359 5.20 2.65 -28.92
CA GLY A 359 6.13 3.43 -29.74
C GLY A 359 6.47 4.82 -29.20
N ALA A 360 6.04 5.19 -27.99
CA ALA A 360 6.37 6.49 -27.39
C ALA A 360 7.65 6.46 -26.54
N VAL A 361 8.10 5.27 -26.08
CA VAL A 361 9.18 5.14 -25.07
C VAL A 361 10.48 5.79 -25.52
N LEU A 362 11.02 5.38 -26.68
CA LEU A 362 12.31 5.91 -27.17
C LEU A 362 12.20 7.36 -27.64
N PRO A 363 11.21 7.76 -28.47
CA PRO A 363 11.09 9.15 -28.92
C PRO A 363 10.89 10.15 -27.78
N ALA A 364 10.13 9.79 -26.74
CA ALA A 364 9.94 10.66 -25.58
C ALA A 364 11.26 10.85 -24.81
N MET A 365 12.00 9.77 -24.55
CA MET A 365 13.30 9.88 -23.88
C MET A 365 14.32 10.66 -24.73
N ASP A 366 14.32 10.45 -26.06
CA ASP A 366 15.14 11.23 -26.99
C ASP A 366 14.85 12.72 -26.95
N ALA A 367 13.57 13.10 -26.88
CA ALA A 367 13.17 14.49 -26.70
C ALA A 367 13.72 15.07 -25.37
N ALA A 368 13.62 14.33 -24.28
CA ALA A 368 14.18 14.77 -23.00
C ALA A 368 15.72 14.94 -23.07
N VAL A 369 16.43 14.02 -23.72
CA VAL A 369 17.89 14.10 -23.92
C VAL A 369 18.30 15.26 -24.84
N ALA A 370 17.53 15.50 -25.90
CA ALA A 370 17.70 16.66 -26.79
C ALA A 370 17.50 17.98 -26.03
N GLY A 371 16.63 17.99 -25.01
CA GLY A 371 16.45 19.12 -24.10
C GLY A 371 17.52 19.26 -23.01
N GLY A 372 18.46 18.32 -22.88
CA GLY A 372 19.63 18.45 -22.00
C GLY A 372 19.76 17.37 -20.92
N PHE A 373 18.81 16.45 -20.78
CA PHE A 373 18.99 15.33 -19.84
C PHE A 373 20.13 14.41 -20.28
N ARG A 374 20.87 13.89 -19.30
CA ARG A 374 21.94 12.88 -19.50
C ARG A 374 21.79 11.67 -18.59
N LEU A 375 20.85 11.71 -17.64
CA LEU A 375 20.44 10.58 -16.82
C LEU A 375 19.02 10.18 -17.23
N ALA A 376 18.83 8.90 -17.58
CA ALA A 376 17.56 8.36 -18.05
C ALA A 376 17.17 7.11 -17.26
N GLU A 377 16.03 7.15 -16.57
CA GLU A 377 15.44 6.02 -15.84
C GLU A 377 14.23 5.48 -16.61
N PHE A 378 14.31 4.24 -17.09
CA PHE A 378 13.18 3.53 -17.69
C PHE A 378 12.51 2.65 -16.63
N THR A 379 11.20 2.77 -16.46
CA THR A 379 10.50 2.01 -15.42
C THR A 379 10.01 0.63 -15.92
N LEU A 380 10.19 -0.45 -15.15
CA LEU A 380 9.70 -1.79 -15.49
C LEU A 380 8.17 -1.90 -15.66
N THR A 381 7.44 -0.90 -15.19
CA THR A 381 5.99 -0.76 -15.47
C THR A 381 5.66 -0.31 -16.90
N THR A 382 6.65 0.10 -17.69
CA THR A 382 6.51 0.39 -19.12
C THR A 382 6.56 -0.93 -19.90
N PRO A 383 5.55 -1.25 -20.74
CA PRO A 383 5.62 -2.42 -21.62
C PRO A 383 6.87 -2.41 -22.50
N GLY A 384 7.60 -3.53 -22.54
CA GLY A 384 8.84 -3.63 -23.34
C GLY A 384 10.04 -2.84 -22.77
N CYS A 385 10.00 -2.43 -21.50
CA CYS A 385 11.06 -1.62 -20.88
C CYS A 385 12.48 -2.15 -21.13
N LEU A 386 12.74 -3.44 -20.87
CA LEU A 386 14.08 -4.01 -21.03
C LEU A 386 14.57 -4.03 -22.49
N ASP A 387 13.66 -4.27 -23.44
CA ASP A 387 14.00 -4.21 -24.87
C ASP A 387 14.33 -2.77 -25.29
N ALA A 388 13.56 -1.79 -24.78
CA ALA A 388 13.85 -0.38 -24.98
C ALA A 388 15.20 0.02 -24.36
N VAL A 389 15.53 -0.47 -23.16
CA VAL A 389 16.82 -0.19 -22.49
C VAL A 389 17.98 -0.79 -23.29
N ALA A 390 17.85 -2.02 -23.78
CA ALA A 390 18.86 -2.66 -24.62
C ALA A 390 19.14 -1.89 -25.90
N GLU A 391 18.09 -1.41 -26.58
CA GLU A 391 18.24 -0.55 -27.75
C GLU A 391 18.84 0.82 -27.38
N TYR A 392 18.35 1.43 -26.31
CA TYR A 392 18.72 2.79 -25.93
C TYR A 392 20.18 2.88 -25.48
N ALA A 393 20.58 2.04 -24.53
CA ALA A 393 21.93 2.03 -23.95
C ALA A 393 23.01 1.68 -24.99
N SER A 394 22.66 0.86 -26.00
CA SER A 394 23.59 0.50 -27.07
C SER A 394 23.81 1.64 -28.08
N ASN A 395 22.77 2.44 -28.32
CA ASN A 395 22.80 3.48 -29.36
C ASN A 395 23.14 4.88 -28.83
N ARG A 396 23.06 5.09 -27.50
CA ARG A 396 23.28 6.39 -26.84
C ARG A 396 24.24 6.25 -25.64
N PRO A 397 25.51 5.89 -25.88
CA PRO A 397 26.48 5.66 -24.81
C PRO A 397 26.79 6.92 -23.98
N GLU A 398 26.46 8.11 -24.48
CA GLU A 398 26.56 9.39 -23.79
C GLU A 398 25.46 9.63 -22.75
N VAL A 399 24.41 8.80 -22.72
CA VAL A 399 23.31 8.89 -21.75
C VAL A 399 23.46 7.78 -20.72
N LEU A 400 23.57 8.16 -19.46
CA LEU A 400 23.59 7.21 -18.36
C LEU A 400 22.18 6.61 -18.18
N THR A 401 22.01 5.40 -18.69
CA THR A 401 20.73 4.69 -18.70
C THR A 401 20.61 3.79 -17.47
N GLY A 402 19.48 3.88 -16.77
CA GLY A 402 19.15 3.02 -15.63
C GLY A 402 17.72 2.51 -15.71
N VAL A 403 17.40 1.58 -14.81
CA VAL A 403 16.08 0.95 -14.75
C VAL A 403 15.47 1.15 -13.38
N GLY A 404 14.24 1.64 -13.39
CA GLY A 404 13.42 1.88 -12.22
C GLY A 404 12.28 0.88 -12.04
N THR A 405 11.66 0.91 -10.87
CA THR A 405 10.62 -0.07 -10.47
C THR A 405 11.17 -1.50 -10.36
N VAL A 406 12.44 -1.64 -9.98
CA VAL A 406 13.07 -2.93 -9.65
C VAL A 406 12.60 -3.39 -8.28
N LEU A 407 11.99 -4.57 -8.18
CA LEU A 407 11.44 -5.11 -6.93
C LEU A 407 12.14 -6.39 -6.46
N THR A 408 12.91 -7.03 -7.33
CA THR A 408 13.64 -8.26 -7.03
C THR A 408 15.08 -8.20 -7.52
N VAL A 409 15.95 -9.07 -6.98
CA VAL A 409 17.32 -9.25 -7.49
C VAL A 409 17.31 -9.73 -8.95
N GLN A 410 16.29 -10.48 -9.37
CA GLN A 410 16.17 -10.92 -10.76
C GLN A 410 15.88 -9.74 -11.70
N ASP A 411 14.98 -8.84 -11.32
CA ASP A 411 14.72 -7.60 -12.07
C ASP A 411 16.01 -6.78 -12.24
N ALA A 412 16.82 -6.69 -11.19
CA ALA A 412 18.10 -5.98 -11.23
C ALA A 412 19.07 -6.64 -12.22
N LYS A 413 19.19 -7.97 -12.19
CA LYS A 413 20.01 -8.73 -13.16
C LYS A 413 19.54 -8.52 -14.59
N ASP A 414 18.23 -8.62 -14.84
CA ASP A 414 17.64 -8.46 -16.16
C ASP A 414 17.85 -7.03 -16.70
N ALA A 415 17.75 -6.02 -15.82
CA ALA A 415 18.09 -4.64 -16.15
C ALA A 415 19.58 -4.46 -16.52
N MET A 416 20.49 -5.05 -15.74
CA MET A 416 21.92 -4.98 -16.03
C MET A 416 22.28 -5.70 -17.34
N ASP A 417 21.63 -6.83 -17.61
CA ASP A 417 21.76 -7.57 -18.87
C ASP A 417 21.24 -6.78 -20.08
N ALA A 418 20.19 -5.98 -19.88
CA ALA A 418 19.72 -5.01 -20.88
C ALA A 418 20.64 -3.79 -21.05
N GLY A 419 21.68 -3.63 -20.23
CA GLY A 419 22.66 -2.55 -20.36
C GLY A 419 22.47 -1.37 -19.41
N ALA A 420 21.61 -1.50 -18.41
CA ALA A 420 21.48 -0.51 -17.34
C ALA A 420 22.82 -0.29 -16.61
N LYS A 421 23.02 0.94 -16.11
CA LYS A 421 24.19 1.39 -15.35
C LYS A 421 23.88 1.69 -13.89
N PHE A 422 22.61 1.89 -13.56
CA PHE A 422 22.12 2.05 -12.20
C PHE A 422 20.71 1.47 -12.05
N ILE A 423 20.35 1.17 -10.80
CA ILE A 423 19.12 0.48 -10.42
C ILE A 423 18.30 1.37 -9.48
N VAL A 424 16.99 1.46 -9.71
CA VAL A 424 16.08 2.27 -8.88
C VAL A 424 14.88 1.43 -8.43
N SER A 425 14.58 1.49 -7.14
CA SER A 425 13.41 0.84 -6.55
C SER A 425 12.44 1.90 -6.01
N PRO A 426 11.11 1.66 -6.04
CA PRO A 426 10.14 2.60 -5.51
C PRO A 426 10.11 2.58 -3.96
N CYS A 427 10.68 1.56 -3.33
CA CYS A 427 10.82 1.42 -1.90
C CYS A 427 12.17 0.78 -1.56
N LEU A 428 12.49 0.68 -0.27
CA LEU A 428 13.66 -0.02 0.22
C LEU A 428 13.41 -1.53 0.16
N ILE A 429 14.10 -2.19 -0.77
CA ILE A 429 14.15 -3.65 -0.90
C ILE A 429 15.57 -4.10 -0.50
N PRO A 430 15.77 -4.55 0.76
CA PRO A 430 17.11 -4.82 1.29
C PRO A 430 17.98 -5.73 0.41
N GLU A 431 17.40 -6.82 -0.08
CA GLU A 431 18.08 -7.82 -0.90
C GLU A 431 18.57 -7.27 -2.25
N VAL A 432 17.85 -6.30 -2.83
CA VAL A 432 18.29 -5.62 -4.07
C VAL A 432 19.45 -4.68 -3.76
N VAL A 433 19.37 -3.94 -2.65
CA VAL A 433 20.42 -2.99 -2.24
C VAL A 433 21.72 -3.73 -1.93
N GLU A 434 21.65 -4.78 -1.12
CA GLU A 434 22.81 -5.60 -0.76
C GLU A 434 23.44 -6.27 -1.98
N TRP A 435 22.62 -6.78 -2.90
CA TRP A 435 23.12 -7.34 -4.15
C TRP A 435 23.82 -6.28 -5.00
N CYS A 436 23.23 -5.09 -5.15
CA CYS A 436 23.87 -3.99 -5.89
C CYS A 436 25.20 -3.57 -5.24
N ALA A 437 25.22 -3.42 -3.91
CA ALA A 437 26.41 -3.05 -3.14
C ALA A 437 27.53 -4.09 -3.31
N LYS A 438 27.23 -5.39 -3.19
CA LYS A 438 28.19 -6.48 -3.42
C LYS A 438 28.80 -6.45 -4.82
N ASN A 439 28.07 -5.94 -5.81
CA ASN A 439 28.50 -5.88 -7.20
C ASN A 439 29.01 -4.49 -7.64
N ASN A 440 29.16 -3.52 -6.72
CA ASN A 440 29.51 -2.12 -7.03
C ASN A 440 28.58 -1.49 -8.08
N ILE A 441 27.28 -1.79 -8.01
CA ILE A 441 26.25 -1.21 -8.86
C ILE A 441 25.57 -0.08 -8.09
N VAL A 442 25.45 1.10 -8.69
CA VAL A 442 24.73 2.22 -8.09
C VAL A 442 23.25 1.90 -7.98
N SER A 443 22.74 1.88 -6.76
CA SER A 443 21.32 1.71 -6.46
C SER A 443 20.75 2.96 -5.79
N ALA A 444 19.47 3.26 -6.09
CA ALA A 444 18.69 4.32 -5.47
C ALA A 444 17.33 3.75 -4.99
N PRO A 445 17.28 3.11 -3.81
CA PRO A 445 16.02 2.65 -3.22
C PRO A 445 15.15 3.83 -2.77
N GLY A 446 13.84 3.66 -2.90
CA GLY A 446 12.85 4.62 -2.40
C GLY A 446 12.74 4.61 -0.87
N CYS A 447 12.68 5.77 -0.27
CA CYS A 447 12.56 6.00 1.16
C CYS A 447 11.58 7.16 1.40
N GLY A 448 10.67 7.00 2.36
CA GLY A 448 9.75 8.06 2.81
C GLY A 448 10.19 8.73 4.12
N THR A 449 11.13 8.15 4.86
CA THR A 449 11.56 8.63 6.19
C THR A 449 13.09 8.66 6.36
N PRO A 450 13.63 9.46 7.31
CA PRO A 450 15.06 9.45 7.60
C PRO A 450 15.57 8.08 8.08
N THR A 451 14.75 7.31 8.80
CA THR A 451 15.10 5.95 9.26
C THR A 451 15.33 5.02 8.08
N GLU A 452 14.45 5.02 7.08
CA GLU A 452 14.61 4.22 5.86
C GLU A 452 15.83 4.67 5.06
N MET A 453 16.09 5.98 4.97
CA MET A 453 17.27 6.50 4.28
C MET A 453 18.58 6.06 4.93
N VAL A 454 18.64 6.08 6.27
CA VAL A 454 19.81 5.56 7.02
C VAL A 454 19.94 4.06 6.84
N GLN A 455 18.84 3.31 6.82
CA GLN A 455 18.89 1.87 6.57
C GLN A 455 19.41 1.57 5.17
N ALA A 456 18.92 2.27 4.14
CA ALA A 456 19.40 2.15 2.77
C ALA A 456 20.90 2.42 2.66
N PHE A 457 21.38 3.50 3.30
CA PHE A 457 22.80 3.84 3.36
C PHE A 457 23.63 2.73 4.02
N LYS A 458 23.17 2.19 5.17
CA LYS A 458 23.86 1.10 5.88
C LYS A 458 23.95 -0.20 5.07
N LEU A 459 22.94 -0.48 4.25
CA LEU A 459 22.93 -1.63 3.33
C LEU A 459 23.81 -1.40 2.08
N GLY A 460 24.38 -0.20 1.92
CA GLY A 460 25.31 0.13 0.85
C GLY A 460 24.69 0.88 -0.33
N ALA A 461 23.46 1.39 -0.23
CA ALA A 461 22.90 2.25 -1.27
C ALA A 461 23.63 3.60 -1.29
N PRO A 462 24.25 4.00 -2.42
CA PRO A 462 24.96 5.27 -2.49
C PRO A 462 24.03 6.49 -2.64
N ILE A 463 22.77 6.28 -3.05
CA ILE A 463 21.75 7.32 -3.29
C ILE A 463 20.45 6.92 -2.57
N GLN A 464 19.75 7.88 -1.97
CA GLN A 464 18.48 7.68 -1.28
C GLN A 464 17.35 8.40 -2.03
N LYS A 465 16.51 7.66 -2.75
CA LYS A 465 15.38 8.25 -3.48
C LYS A 465 14.28 8.62 -2.49
N LEU A 466 13.95 9.90 -2.35
CA LEU A 466 12.81 10.33 -1.56
C LEU A 466 11.52 10.11 -2.37
N PHE A 467 10.71 9.13 -1.95
CA PHE A 467 9.53 8.65 -2.68
C PHE A 467 8.58 7.85 -1.75
N PRO A 468 7.24 7.86 -1.96
CA PRO A 468 6.49 8.57 -3.00
C PRO A 468 6.16 10.01 -2.59
N GLY A 469 6.32 10.95 -3.52
CA GLY A 469 6.05 12.34 -3.18
C GLY A 469 7.15 12.93 -2.31
N VAL A 470 7.44 14.19 -2.52
CA VAL A 470 8.31 14.99 -1.66
C VAL A 470 7.53 15.51 -0.45
N ALA A 471 6.98 14.63 0.38
CA ALA A 471 6.22 15.00 1.57
C ALA A 471 7.05 15.95 2.45
N GLY A 472 6.65 17.23 2.51
CA GLY A 472 7.36 18.28 3.26
C GLY A 472 8.28 19.19 2.43
N GLY A 473 8.36 19.03 1.11
CA GLY A 473 8.99 20.01 0.23
C GLY A 473 10.53 20.10 0.35
N PRO A 474 11.15 21.16 -0.21
CA PRO A 474 12.57 21.45 -0.01
C PRO A 474 12.95 21.62 1.47
N GLY A 475 12.05 22.16 2.29
CA GLY A 475 12.28 22.36 3.72
C GLY A 475 12.54 21.05 4.47
N TRP A 476 11.84 19.97 4.13
CA TRP A 476 12.11 18.65 4.67
C TRP A 476 13.49 18.13 4.27
N VAL A 477 13.86 18.28 2.99
CA VAL A 477 15.19 17.89 2.50
C VAL A 477 16.29 18.65 3.23
N LYS A 478 16.09 19.94 3.49
CA LYS A 478 17.01 20.76 4.29
C LYS A 478 17.18 20.22 5.70
N ALA A 479 16.08 19.91 6.38
CA ALA A 479 16.11 19.39 7.74
C ALA A 479 16.86 18.05 7.82
N VAL A 480 16.57 17.13 6.89
CA VAL A 480 17.21 15.82 6.85
C VAL A 480 18.69 15.93 6.47
N SER A 481 19.01 16.70 5.43
CA SER A 481 20.40 16.87 4.98
C SER A 481 21.28 17.55 6.02
N ALA A 482 20.71 18.47 6.83
CA ALA A 482 21.42 19.09 7.94
C ALA A 482 21.77 18.08 9.04
N ALA A 483 20.86 17.15 9.36
CA ALA A 483 21.08 16.12 10.38
C ALA A 483 21.92 14.94 9.87
N LEU A 484 21.81 14.60 8.58
CA LEU A 484 22.38 13.41 7.96
C LEU A 484 23.15 13.79 6.67
N PRO A 485 24.23 14.58 6.78
CA PRO A 485 24.93 15.18 5.63
C PRO A 485 25.64 14.16 4.71
N PHE A 486 25.80 12.91 5.18
CA PHE A 486 26.39 11.82 4.41
C PHE A 486 25.42 11.17 3.40
N LEU A 487 24.12 11.46 3.48
CA LEU A 487 23.13 10.94 2.54
C LEU A 487 23.20 11.68 1.20
N ARG A 488 22.94 10.96 0.10
CA ARG A 488 22.76 11.57 -1.23
C ARG A 488 21.28 11.49 -1.60
N ILE A 489 20.52 12.44 -1.07
CA ILE A 489 19.06 12.46 -1.26
C ILE A 489 18.73 12.83 -2.71
N ASN A 490 17.85 12.03 -3.33
CA ASN A 490 17.27 12.24 -4.65
C ASN A 490 15.74 12.36 -4.55
N PRO A 491 15.18 13.57 -4.42
CA PRO A 491 13.75 13.82 -4.52
C PRO A 491 13.18 13.41 -5.89
N THR A 492 12.18 12.53 -5.92
CA THR A 492 11.52 12.09 -7.15
C THR A 492 10.00 12.05 -6.99
N SER A 493 9.26 12.43 -8.05
CA SER A 493 7.79 12.50 -8.09
C SER A 493 7.24 13.59 -7.15
N GLY A 494 7.02 14.80 -7.68
CA GLY A 494 6.61 16.00 -6.93
C GLY A 494 7.64 17.14 -6.95
N VAL A 495 8.73 16.97 -7.68
CA VAL A 495 9.66 18.05 -8.04
C VAL A 495 9.16 18.71 -9.32
N GLU A 496 8.70 19.94 -9.20
CA GLU A 496 8.26 20.76 -10.33
C GLU A 496 9.43 21.62 -10.87
N ILE A 497 9.28 22.18 -12.07
CA ILE A 497 10.33 22.97 -12.73
C ILE A 497 10.74 24.17 -11.87
N ASP A 498 9.76 24.86 -11.28
CA ASP A 498 9.95 26.06 -10.45
C ASP A 498 10.52 25.75 -9.05
N THR A 499 10.32 24.54 -8.54
CA THR A 499 10.82 24.10 -7.22
C THR A 499 12.15 23.35 -7.29
N ALA A 500 12.57 22.90 -8.48
CA ALA A 500 13.78 22.10 -8.67
C ALA A 500 15.03 22.73 -8.02
N ALA A 501 15.22 24.03 -8.23
CA ALA A 501 16.39 24.73 -7.73
C ALA A 501 16.38 24.85 -6.19
N ASP A 502 15.21 24.94 -5.57
CA ASP A 502 15.07 24.99 -4.11
C ASP A 502 15.44 23.67 -3.45
N TYR A 503 15.12 22.52 -4.07
CA TYR A 503 15.53 21.22 -3.57
C TYR A 503 17.05 21.06 -3.50
N LEU A 504 17.74 21.48 -4.56
CA LEU A 504 19.20 21.41 -4.65
C LEU A 504 19.86 22.35 -3.63
N ARG A 505 19.37 23.60 -3.51
CA ARG A 505 19.81 24.53 -2.46
C ARG A 505 19.54 24.02 -1.04
N SER A 506 18.52 23.17 -0.89
CA SER A 506 18.16 22.51 0.37
C SER A 506 18.98 21.26 0.66
N GLY A 507 19.95 20.88 -0.18
CA GLY A 507 20.88 19.79 0.08
C GLY A 507 20.62 18.52 -0.72
N ALA A 508 19.57 18.46 -1.56
CA ALA A 508 19.42 17.37 -2.52
C ALA A 508 20.66 17.28 -3.42
N LYS A 509 21.11 16.06 -3.73
CA LYS A 509 22.28 15.83 -4.59
C LYS A 509 21.91 15.64 -6.05
N SER A 510 20.69 15.22 -6.31
CA SER A 510 20.09 15.09 -7.63
C SER A 510 18.56 15.04 -7.49
N LEU A 511 17.83 15.06 -8.60
CA LEU A 511 16.37 15.12 -8.69
C LEU A 511 15.88 14.14 -9.76
N GLY A 512 14.71 13.53 -9.54
CA GLY A 512 14.02 12.71 -10.54
C GLY A 512 12.74 13.39 -11.04
N PHE A 513 12.65 13.58 -12.35
CA PHE A 513 11.51 14.22 -13.02
C PHE A 513 10.68 13.17 -13.75
N VAL A 514 9.41 13.02 -13.33
CA VAL A 514 8.45 12.08 -13.92
C VAL A 514 7.49 12.84 -14.84
N ALA A 515 6.22 13.03 -14.43
CA ALA A 515 5.23 13.81 -15.17
C ALA A 515 5.67 15.25 -15.50
N PRO A 516 6.47 15.96 -14.67
CA PRO A 516 6.98 17.28 -15.04
C PRO A 516 7.93 17.28 -16.24
N ALA A 517 8.66 16.19 -16.51
CA ALA A 517 9.46 16.02 -17.73
C ALA A 517 8.65 15.39 -18.87
N PHE A 518 7.66 14.55 -18.54
CA PHE A 518 6.83 13.82 -19.49
C PHE A 518 5.33 14.04 -19.23
N PRO A 519 4.78 15.23 -19.51
CA PRO A 519 3.36 15.46 -19.29
C PRO A 519 2.52 14.46 -20.09
N PRO A 520 1.52 13.79 -19.48
CA PRO A 520 0.78 12.70 -20.13
C PRO A 520 0.18 13.08 -21.49
N GLU A 521 -0.34 14.31 -21.63
CA GLU A 521 -0.92 14.78 -22.88
C GLU A 521 0.13 14.98 -23.99
N LEU A 522 1.35 15.40 -23.67
CA LEU A 522 2.40 15.55 -24.68
C LEU A 522 2.89 14.18 -25.17
N VAL A 523 3.07 13.22 -24.26
CA VAL A 523 3.43 11.84 -24.63
C VAL A 523 2.33 11.20 -25.49
N LYS A 524 1.06 11.40 -25.13
CA LYS A 524 -0.11 10.91 -25.87
C LYS A 524 -0.23 11.53 -27.26
N ASN A 525 -0.01 12.83 -27.37
CA ASN A 525 -0.06 13.56 -28.63
C ASN A 525 1.23 13.42 -29.46
N LYS A 526 2.24 12.72 -28.93
CA LYS A 526 3.56 12.58 -29.56
C LYS A 526 4.24 13.92 -29.82
N ASP A 527 4.02 14.88 -28.93
CA ASP A 527 4.62 16.22 -28.99
C ASP A 527 6.03 16.19 -28.39
N TRP A 528 6.98 15.72 -29.21
CA TRP A 528 8.39 15.58 -28.85
C TRP A 528 9.10 16.94 -28.74
N ASP A 529 8.68 17.92 -29.53
CA ASP A 529 9.22 19.28 -29.45
C ASP A 529 8.82 19.95 -28.13
N GLY A 530 7.57 19.76 -27.70
CA GLY A 530 7.08 20.20 -26.40
C GLY A 530 7.83 19.56 -25.23
N ILE A 531 8.10 18.25 -25.29
CA ILE A 531 8.91 17.55 -24.27
C ILE A 531 10.36 18.09 -24.27
N SER A 532 10.95 18.32 -25.44
CA SER A 532 12.30 18.89 -25.55
C SER A 532 12.39 20.30 -24.94
N GLU A 533 11.36 21.13 -25.13
CA GLU A 533 11.29 22.46 -24.56
C GLU A 533 11.13 22.43 -23.03
N ILE A 534 10.29 21.54 -22.51
CA ILE A 534 10.17 21.31 -21.07
C ILE A 534 11.49 20.85 -20.46
N ALA A 535 12.18 19.92 -21.12
CA ALA A 535 13.48 19.43 -20.68
C ALA A 535 14.53 20.55 -20.63
N ARG A 536 14.54 21.47 -21.61
CA ARG A 536 15.41 22.67 -21.57
C ARG A 536 15.13 23.55 -20.34
N LYS A 537 13.86 23.75 -20.00
CA LYS A 537 13.47 24.54 -18.81
C LYS A 537 13.90 23.85 -17.52
N ILE A 538 13.74 22.53 -17.41
CA ILE A 538 14.21 21.76 -16.26
C ILE A 538 15.73 21.87 -16.14
N HIS A 539 16.46 21.66 -17.23
CA HIS A 539 17.92 21.75 -17.23
C HIS A 539 18.39 23.15 -16.80
N ALA A 540 17.77 24.22 -17.30
CA ALA A 540 18.06 25.59 -16.89
C ALA A 540 17.76 25.84 -15.39
N ALA A 541 16.62 25.34 -14.89
CA ALA A 541 16.27 25.46 -13.47
C ALA A 541 17.27 24.75 -12.56
N VAL A 542 17.69 23.53 -12.93
CA VAL A 542 18.69 22.75 -12.19
C VAL A 542 20.07 23.41 -12.21
N ALA A 543 20.46 24.01 -13.34
CA ALA A 543 21.71 24.75 -13.47
C ALA A 543 21.74 26.07 -12.66
N SER A 544 20.57 26.60 -12.28
CA SER A 544 20.46 27.84 -11.51
C SER A 544 20.65 27.67 -9.99
N ALA A 545 20.78 26.43 -9.51
CA ALA A 545 21.00 26.09 -8.10
C ALA A 545 22.45 25.79 -7.79
#